data_AF-B3T4Q4-F1
#
_entry.id   AF-B3T4Q4-F1
#
_cell.length_a   1.000
_cell.length_b   1.000
_cell.length_c   1.000
_cell.angle_alpha   90.00
_cell.angle_beta   90.00
_cell.angle_gamma   90.00
#
_symmetry.space_group_name_H-M   'P 1'
#
loop_
_entity.id
_entity.type
_entity.pdbx_description
1 polymer ?
#
loop_
_entity_poly.entity_id
_entity_poly.type
_entity_poly.pdbx_seq_one_letter_code
_entity_poly.pdbx_strand_id
1 'polypeptide(L)'
;MAGRERWQRDGGRAAGGSAVSAAGHRRAGRRGVRLLAFARRARHRTVAEGARSARAATRLAGHRARLAGHLRLTSAKAFNHPPSAALTAVPKAADRVNYMGNAIEVTDDTFESTIADNKLVLVDFWAPWCGPCRMVAPVLEEIADEHGDKVTIAKVNTDENQAVASKHGIMSIPTMMLFKDGEKIDQMVGALPKPQIMAKLEPHF
;
A
#
# COMPACT_ATOMS: atom_id res chain seq x y z
N MET A 1 -15.31 30.22 -45.68
CA MET A 1 -14.52 29.54 -44.64
C MET A 1 -14.63 28.04 -44.88
N ALA A 2 -13.59 27.48 -45.48
CA ALA A 2 -13.39 26.06 -45.78
C ALA A 2 -13.12 25.27 -44.48
N GLY A 3 -13.28 23.95 -44.38
CA GLY A 3 -13.49 22.96 -45.43
C GLY A 3 -13.99 21.60 -44.91
N ARG A 4 -14.62 20.88 -45.82
CA ARG A 4 -14.72 19.42 -45.86
C ARG A 4 -13.63 18.92 -46.82
N GLU A 5 -13.47 17.59 -46.90
CA GLU A 5 -12.75 16.81 -47.92
C GLU A 5 -11.32 16.42 -47.51
N ARG A 6 -11.00 15.13 -47.36
CA ARG A 6 -10.78 14.08 -48.40
C ARG A 6 -9.28 13.84 -48.49
N TRP A 7 -8.83 12.69 -47.98
CA TRP A 7 -7.56 12.09 -48.37
C TRP A 7 -7.83 10.64 -48.80
N GLN A 8 -7.86 10.47 -50.12
CA GLN A 8 -7.70 9.21 -50.87
C GLN A 8 -6.24 8.75 -50.67
N ARG A 9 -5.93 7.49 -50.38
CA ARG A 9 -5.86 6.30 -51.26
C ARG A 9 -4.80 6.42 -52.37
N ASP A 10 -3.65 5.79 -52.13
CA ASP A 10 -2.68 5.18 -53.07
C ASP A 10 -1.93 4.10 -52.24
N GLY A 11 -1.64 2.85 -52.63
CA GLY A 11 -1.70 2.14 -53.91
C GLY A 11 -0.34 1.51 -54.27
N GLY A 12 -0.21 0.16 -54.21
CA GLY A 12 0.89 -0.66 -54.80
C GLY A 12 1.66 -1.54 -53.78
N ARG A 13 1.59 -2.90 -53.72
CA ARG A 13 1.94 -4.00 -54.66
C ARG A 13 3.40 -3.89 -55.18
N ALA A 14 4.29 -4.89 -55.22
CA ALA A 14 4.26 -6.37 -55.15
C ALA A 14 5.71 -6.88 -54.83
N ALA A 15 5.96 -8.07 -54.24
CA ALA A 15 6.27 -9.38 -54.88
C ALA A 15 7.70 -9.92 -54.54
N GLY A 16 7.80 -11.25 -54.37
CA GLY A 16 9.04 -12.08 -54.39
C GLY A 16 9.50 -12.59 -53.01
N GLY A 17 9.66 -13.87 -52.68
CA GLY A 17 9.69 -15.12 -53.44
C GLY A 17 11.04 -15.85 -53.29
N SER A 18 11.01 -17.10 -52.78
CA SER A 18 12.11 -18.11 -52.72
C SER A 18 13.26 -17.87 -51.71
N ALA A 19 13.91 -18.87 -51.10
CA ALA A 19 13.80 -20.33 -51.10
C ALA A 19 14.77 -20.89 -50.01
N VAL A 20 14.32 -21.95 -49.31
CA VAL A 20 14.99 -23.24 -49.06
C VAL A 20 16.43 -23.32 -48.49
N SER A 21 16.58 -24.27 -47.55
CA SER A 21 17.79 -24.98 -47.05
C SER A 21 18.34 -24.49 -45.72
N ALA A 22 18.83 -25.32 -44.80
CA ALA A 22 18.79 -26.77 -44.60
C ALA A 22 19.46 -27.03 -43.23
N ALA A 23 19.09 -28.14 -42.59
CA ALA A 23 19.95 -28.98 -41.74
C ALA A 23 20.54 -28.41 -40.42
N GLY A 24 20.44 -29.24 -39.38
CA GLY A 24 21.65 -29.51 -38.57
C GLY A 24 21.54 -29.44 -37.05
N HIS A 25 21.06 -30.55 -36.47
CA HIS A 25 21.68 -31.24 -35.33
C HIS A 25 21.67 -30.66 -33.89
N ARG A 26 20.96 -31.43 -33.04
CA ARG A 26 21.37 -32.02 -31.74
C ARG A 26 21.78 -31.05 -30.60
N ARG A 27 21.05 -31.12 -29.49
CA ARG A 27 21.36 -32.03 -28.36
C ARG A 27 20.31 -31.92 -27.26
N ALA A 28 19.71 -33.07 -26.94
CA ALA A 28 18.96 -33.29 -25.72
C ALA A 28 19.91 -33.29 -24.51
N GLY A 29 19.76 -32.32 -23.61
CA GLY A 29 20.40 -32.29 -22.30
C GLY A 29 19.57 -33.08 -21.29
N ARG A 30 20.12 -34.20 -20.82
CA ARG A 30 19.51 -35.14 -19.89
C ARG A 30 19.25 -34.51 -18.52
N ARG A 31 18.08 -34.86 -18.00
CA ARG A 31 17.64 -34.76 -16.60
C ARG A 31 18.61 -35.50 -15.68
N GLY A 32 19.15 -34.81 -14.67
CA GLY A 32 19.86 -35.39 -13.54
C GLY A 32 19.09 -35.08 -12.26
N VAL A 33 18.49 -36.11 -11.68
CA VAL A 33 17.66 -36.09 -10.47
C VAL A 33 18.51 -36.56 -9.28
N ARG A 34 18.29 -35.93 -8.12
CA ARG A 34 18.61 -36.37 -6.74
C ARG A 34 20.10 -36.47 -6.34
N LEU A 35 20.45 -35.74 -5.27
CA LEU A 35 20.68 -36.42 -4.00
C LEU A 35 20.47 -35.50 -2.80
N LEU A 36 19.70 -36.00 -1.85
CA LEU A 36 19.47 -35.49 -0.51
C LEU A 36 20.77 -35.57 0.31
N ALA A 37 21.08 -34.52 1.08
CA ALA A 37 21.93 -34.64 2.25
C ALA A 37 21.48 -33.65 3.33
N PHE A 38 20.49 -34.10 4.11
CA PHE A 38 20.17 -33.59 5.44
C PHE A 38 21.37 -33.81 6.36
N ALA A 39 22.02 -32.73 6.81
CA ALA A 39 22.98 -32.80 7.92
C ALA A 39 22.41 -32.04 9.12
N ARG A 40 21.77 -32.82 10.00
CA ARG A 40 21.49 -32.45 11.39
C ARG A 40 22.82 -32.17 12.10
N ARG A 41 22.96 -31.04 12.80
CA ARG A 41 23.74 -31.01 14.03
C ARG A 41 23.10 -30.13 15.08
N ALA A 42 23.04 -30.71 16.27
CA ALA A 42 22.22 -30.33 17.40
C ALA A 42 23.06 -29.63 18.48
N ARG A 43 22.36 -28.82 19.28
CA ARG A 43 22.65 -28.41 20.68
C ARG A 43 23.93 -27.54 20.84
N HIS A 44 23.91 -26.46 21.61
CA HIS A 44 23.90 -26.48 23.07
C HIS A 44 23.22 -25.23 23.67
N ARG A 45 22.31 -25.48 24.62
CA ARG A 45 21.93 -24.55 25.70
C ARG A 45 23.12 -24.44 26.67
N THR A 46 23.44 -23.22 27.09
CA THR A 46 24.00 -22.96 28.43
C THR A 46 23.31 -21.74 29.02
N VAL A 47 22.80 -21.95 30.23
CA VAL A 47 22.17 -21.00 31.16
C VAL A 47 23.25 -20.27 31.95
N ALA A 48 22.85 -19.22 32.67
CA ALA A 48 23.50 -18.54 33.81
C ALA A 48 24.34 -17.30 33.44
N GLU A 49 24.43 -16.22 34.21
CA GLU A 49 23.75 -15.66 35.41
C GLU A 49 24.48 -14.34 35.72
N GLY A 50 23.84 -13.37 36.36
CA GLY A 50 24.53 -12.25 37.02
C GLY A 50 24.09 -10.87 36.52
N ALA A 51 24.07 -9.83 37.34
CA ALA A 51 24.15 -9.70 38.79
C ALA A 51 23.72 -8.25 39.08
N ARG A 52 23.04 -8.08 40.20
CA ARG A 52 22.56 -6.79 40.73
C ARG A 52 23.74 -5.85 41.01
N SER A 53 23.56 -4.54 40.78
CA SER A 53 24.15 -3.56 41.67
C SER A 53 23.36 -2.25 41.69
N ALA A 54 22.78 -1.99 42.87
CA ALA A 54 22.25 -0.72 43.29
C ALA A 54 23.39 0.21 43.72
N ARG A 55 23.25 1.51 43.47
CA ARG A 55 23.87 2.66 44.17
C ARG A 55 23.03 3.88 43.76
N ALA A 56 22.04 4.32 44.53
CA ALA A 56 22.13 5.12 45.76
C ALA A 56 23.03 6.37 45.58
N ALA A 57 22.42 7.47 45.13
CA ALA A 57 22.99 8.81 45.21
C ALA A 57 22.07 9.69 46.07
N THR A 58 22.39 9.74 47.36
CA THR A 58 21.85 10.67 48.35
C THR A 58 22.67 11.95 48.27
N ARG A 59 22.05 13.14 48.34
CA ARG A 59 22.27 14.16 49.39
C ARG A 59 21.86 15.60 48.98
N LEU A 60 21.10 16.20 49.92
CA LEU A 60 21.04 17.60 50.38
C LEU A 60 20.60 18.68 49.38
N ALA A 61 19.47 19.38 49.56
CA ALA A 61 19.01 20.24 50.68
C ALA A 61 19.81 21.55 50.85
N GLY A 62 19.11 22.69 50.68
CA GLY A 62 19.57 24.05 50.99
C GLY A 62 18.90 25.09 50.06
N HIS A 63 17.68 25.55 50.34
CA HIS A 63 17.29 26.69 51.18
C HIS A 63 17.56 28.11 50.63
N ARG A 64 16.54 28.96 50.89
CA ARG A 64 16.46 30.45 50.89
C ARG A 64 16.03 31.07 49.55
N ALA A 65 14.77 31.47 49.36
CA ALA A 65 13.96 32.52 50.01
C ALA A 65 14.14 33.93 49.43
N ARG A 66 13.02 34.41 48.83
CA ARG A 66 12.47 35.78 48.76
C ARG A 66 13.23 36.86 47.98
N LEU A 67 12.51 37.53 47.08
CA LEU A 67 12.06 38.95 47.11
C LEU A 67 11.45 39.27 45.71
N ALA A 68 10.16 39.56 45.59
CA ALA A 68 9.50 40.88 45.74
C ALA A 68 9.56 41.75 44.46
N GLY A 69 8.37 42.07 43.91
CA GLY A 69 8.12 43.14 42.93
C GLY A 69 8.61 42.81 41.50
N HIS A 70 7.81 42.92 40.44
CA HIS A 70 6.91 44.01 40.11
C HIS A 70 5.79 43.52 39.19
N LEU A 71 4.56 43.84 39.57
CA LEU A 71 3.38 43.73 38.73
C LEU A 71 3.49 44.74 37.59
N ARG A 72 3.82 44.29 36.38
CA ARG A 72 3.55 45.06 35.15
C ARG A 72 2.34 44.44 34.46
N LEU A 73 1.16 45.03 34.71
CA LEU A 73 0.01 44.91 33.83
C LEU A 73 0.37 45.57 32.49
N THR A 74 0.62 44.76 31.47
CA THR A 74 0.52 45.20 30.08
C THR A 74 -0.28 44.17 29.31
N SER A 75 -1.52 44.56 28.99
CA SER A 75 -2.43 43.98 27.99
C SER A 75 -2.31 42.48 27.74
N ALA A 76 -3.13 41.71 28.46
CA ALA A 76 -3.63 40.46 27.93
C ALA A 76 -4.41 40.77 26.65
N LYS A 77 -3.75 40.60 25.50
CA LYS A 77 -4.41 40.55 24.20
C LYS A 77 -5.32 39.33 24.26
N ALA A 78 -6.61 39.57 24.45
CA ALA A 78 -7.65 38.57 24.37
C ALA A 78 -7.52 37.86 23.01
N PHE A 79 -6.86 36.71 23.01
CA PHE A 79 -6.90 35.79 21.90
C PHE A 79 -8.33 35.24 21.90
N ASN A 80 -9.17 35.79 21.02
CA ASN A 80 -10.46 35.22 20.66
C ASN A 80 -10.22 33.78 20.17
N HIS A 81 -10.21 32.82 21.09
CA HIS A 81 -10.58 31.46 20.76
C HIS A 81 -12.11 31.46 20.66
N PRO A 82 -12.70 31.04 19.53
CA PRO A 82 -14.13 30.83 19.46
C PRO A 82 -14.56 29.84 20.55
N PRO A 83 -15.74 30.02 21.16
CA PRO A 83 -16.26 29.10 22.15
C PRO A 83 -16.42 27.72 21.52
N SER A 84 -16.04 26.70 22.28
CA SER A 84 -16.38 25.29 22.03
C SER A 84 -17.89 25.15 21.85
N ALA A 85 -18.35 25.27 20.61
CA ALA A 85 -19.69 24.92 20.18
C ALA A 85 -19.52 23.99 18.97
N ALA A 86 -20.04 22.78 19.14
CA ALA A 86 -20.02 21.68 18.18
C ALA A 86 -18.66 20.99 17.94
N LEU A 87 -18.00 20.57 19.04
CA LEU A 87 -17.47 19.20 19.05
C LEU A 87 -18.69 18.27 19.07
N THR A 88 -19.26 17.99 17.90
CA THR A 88 -20.03 16.77 17.71
C THR A 88 -19.13 15.64 18.17
N ALA A 89 -19.54 14.94 19.23
CA ALA A 89 -18.85 13.76 19.71
C ALA A 89 -18.60 12.83 18.52
N VAL A 90 -17.35 12.78 18.05
CA VAL A 90 -16.89 11.69 17.21
C VAL A 90 -17.04 10.45 18.10
N PRO A 91 -17.91 9.49 17.77
CA PRO A 91 -18.03 8.29 18.59
C PRO A 91 -16.65 7.64 18.65
N LYS A 92 -16.15 7.46 19.87
CA LYS A 92 -14.94 6.69 20.16
C LYS A 92 -15.22 5.22 19.89
N ALA A 93 -15.31 4.88 18.61
CA ALA A 93 -15.21 3.54 18.04
C ALA A 93 -13.78 3.32 17.49
N ALA A 94 -12.78 3.97 18.11
CA ALA A 94 -11.39 3.72 17.79
C ALA A 94 -11.04 2.27 18.17
N ASP A 95 -10.48 1.56 17.18
CA ASP A 95 -9.91 0.21 17.20
C ASP A 95 -10.80 -0.98 16.78
N ARG A 96 -12.00 -0.73 16.24
CA ARG A 96 -12.63 -1.68 15.32
C ARG A 96 -13.29 -0.95 14.15
N VAL A 97 -12.50 -0.16 13.40
CA VAL A 97 -12.88 0.06 12.00
C VAL A 97 -12.98 -1.34 11.42
N ASN A 98 -14.20 -1.76 11.10
CA ASN A 98 -14.40 -3.00 10.38
C ASN A 98 -13.80 -2.76 9.01
N TYR A 99 -12.50 -3.02 8.86
CA TYR A 99 -11.74 -2.97 7.61
C TYR A 99 -12.14 -4.16 6.70
N MET A 100 -13.43 -4.50 6.73
CA MET A 100 -14.07 -5.65 6.10
C MET A 100 -15.41 -5.20 5.49
N GLY A 101 -15.42 -4.06 4.80
CA GLY A 101 -16.45 -3.77 3.80
C GLY A 101 -16.32 -4.66 2.56
N ASN A 102 -16.87 -4.24 1.43
CA ASN A 102 -16.85 -4.98 0.15
C ASN A 102 -15.45 -5.15 -0.49
N ALA A 103 -14.38 -4.84 0.24
CA ALA A 103 -13.01 -5.08 -0.19
C ALA A 103 -12.57 -6.52 0.13
N ILE A 104 -12.13 -7.26 -0.90
CA ILE A 104 -11.63 -8.62 -0.72
C ILE A 104 -10.21 -8.61 -0.15
N GLU A 105 -9.94 -9.51 0.79
CA GLU A 105 -8.60 -9.71 1.32
C GLU A 105 -7.79 -10.60 0.40
N VAL A 106 -6.60 -10.14 0.06
CA VAL A 106 -5.71 -10.83 -0.87
C VAL A 106 -4.39 -11.10 -0.18
N THR A 107 -3.92 -12.33 -0.34
CA THR A 107 -2.68 -12.85 0.23
C THR A 107 -1.63 -13.08 -0.86
N ASP A 108 -0.39 -13.37 -0.45
CA ASP A 108 0.69 -13.77 -1.36
C ASP A 108 0.28 -14.90 -2.31
N ASP A 109 -0.52 -15.87 -1.83
CA ASP A 109 -0.94 -17.04 -2.62
C ASP A 109 -2.10 -16.74 -3.59
N THR A 110 -2.96 -15.77 -3.25
CA THR A 110 -4.21 -15.49 -3.98
C THR A 110 -4.12 -14.27 -4.88
N PHE A 111 -3.01 -13.53 -4.83
CA PHE A 111 -2.86 -12.28 -5.57
C PHE A 111 -2.98 -12.45 -7.07
N GLU A 112 -2.21 -13.37 -7.65
CA GLU A 112 -2.16 -13.57 -9.11
C GLU A 112 -3.51 -14.04 -9.66
N SER A 113 -4.20 -14.95 -8.96
CA SER A 113 -5.54 -15.37 -9.37
C SER A 113 -6.53 -14.22 -9.24
N THR A 114 -6.47 -13.42 -8.17
CA THR A 114 -7.39 -12.31 -7.98
C THR A 114 -7.31 -11.29 -9.11
N ILE A 115 -6.10 -10.90 -9.55
CA ILE A 115 -5.93 -9.93 -10.64
C ILE A 115 -6.23 -10.53 -12.02
N ALA A 116 -6.14 -11.86 -12.18
CA ALA A 116 -6.41 -12.55 -13.44
C ALA A 116 -7.90 -12.89 -13.62
N ASP A 117 -8.59 -13.25 -12.54
CA ASP A 117 -10.00 -13.70 -12.56
C ASP A 117 -10.98 -12.52 -12.66
N ASN A 118 -10.52 -11.30 -12.35
CA ASN A 118 -11.34 -10.10 -12.38
C ASN A 118 -10.85 -9.14 -13.47
N LYS A 119 -11.80 -8.57 -14.23
CA LYS A 119 -11.51 -7.68 -15.36
C LYS A 119 -10.77 -6.40 -14.94
N LEU A 120 -11.16 -5.80 -13.82
CA LEU A 120 -10.58 -4.56 -13.30
C LEU A 120 -10.47 -4.65 -11.78
N VAL A 121 -9.25 -4.53 -11.25
CA VAL A 121 -8.96 -4.68 -9.82
C VAL A 121 -8.15 -3.50 -9.32
N LEU A 122 -8.64 -2.83 -8.29
CA LEU A 122 -7.86 -1.84 -7.54
C LEU A 122 -7.36 -2.51 -6.26
N VAL A 123 -6.04 -2.66 -6.15
CA VAL A 123 -5.39 -3.25 -4.97
C VAL A 123 -4.85 -2.15 -4.06
N ASP A 124 -5.31 -2.08 -2.81
CA ASP A 124 -4.75 -1.24 -1.74
C ASP A 124 -3.70 -2.01 -0.92
N PHE A 125 -2.45 -1.57 -1.00
CA PHE A 125 -1.35 -2.05 -0.16
C PHE A 125 -1.31 -1.22 1.13
N TRP A 126 -1.59 -1.87 2.25
CA TRP A 126 -1.85 -1.21 3.54
C TRP A 126 -1.20 -1.97 4.71
N ALA A 127 -1.32 -1.41 5.91
CA ALA A 127 -0.98 -2.07 7.17
C ALA A 127 -1.81 -1.50 8.34
N PRO A 128 -2.07 -2.26 9.43
CA PRO A 128 -2.96 -1.84 10.51
C PRO A 128 -2.46 -0.63 11.31
N TRP A 129 -1.14 -0.42 11.36
CA TRP A 129 -0.50 0.72 12.02
C TRP A 129 -0.46 1.98 11.15
N CYS A 130 -0.83 1.88 9.87
CA CYS A 130 -0.79 2.99 8.94
C CYS A 130 -2.00 3.92 9.13
N GLY A 131 -1.78 5.05 9.79
CA GLY A 131 -2.80 6.09 9.99
C GLY A 131 -3.48 6.55 8.69
N PRO A 132 -2.73 6.98 7.65
CA PRO A 132 -3.32 7.39 6.37
C PRO A 132 -4.10 6.29 5.66
N CYS A 133 -3.67 5.03 5.74
CA CYS A 133 -4.38 3.89 5.14
C CYS A 133 -5.79 3.74 5.73
N ARG A 134 -5.93 3.92 7.05
CA ARG A 134 -7.25 3.87 7.72
C ARG A 134 -8.21 4.98 7.26
N MET A 135 -7.70 6.11 6.75
CA MET A 135 -8.54 7.16 6.18
C MET A 135 -9.00 6.85 4.76
N VAL A 136 -8.19 6.11 3.99
CA VAL A 136 -8.53 5.69 2.61
C VAL A 136 -9.50 4.51 2.60
N ALA A 137 -9.45 3.64 3.61
CA ALA A 137 -10.34 2.47 3.72
C ALA A 137 -11.83 2.77 3.48
N PRO A 138 -12.48 3.72 4.19
CA PRO A 138 -13.90 4.02 3.95
C PRO A 138 -14.17 4.60 2.55
N VAL A 139 -13.19 5.26 1.93
CA VAL A 139 -13.31 5.76 0.55
C VAL A 139 -13.36 4.59 -0.43
N LEU A 140 -12.51 3.59 -0.23
CA LEU A 140 -12.50 2.38 -1.07
C LEU A 140 -13.76 1.53 -0.86
N GLU A 141 -14.28 1.47 0.36
CA GLU A 141 -15.57 0.81 0.64
C GLU A 141 -16.72 1.51 -0.09
N GLU A 142 -16.78 2.84 -0.07
CA GLU A 142 -17.80 3.61 -0.80
C GLU A 142 -17.72 3.37 -2.32
N ILE A 143 -16.51 3.27 -2.87
CA ILE A 143 -16.32 2.92 -4.30
C ILE A 143 -16.76 1.49 -4.58
N ALA A 144 -16.44 0.54 -3.69
CA ALA A 144 -16.86 -0.86 -3.83
C ALA A 144 -18.40 -0.98 -3.80
N ASP A 145 -19.08 -0.20 -2.98
CA ASP A 145 -20.53 -0.20 -2.87
C ASP A 145 -21.22 0.41 -4.10
N GLU A 146 -20.65 1.48 -4.67
CA GLU A 146 -21.23 2.17 -5.83
C GLU A 146 -20.87 1.52 -7.18
N HIS A 147 -19.71 0.86 -7.25
CA HIS A 147 -19.11 0.39 -8.51
C HIS A 147 -18.59 -1.04 -8.45
N GLY A 148 -19.00 -1.84 -7.46
CA GLY A 148 -18.56 -3.23 -7.30
C GLY A 148 -18.88 -4.16 -8.47
N ASP A 149 -19.82 -3.77 -9.35
CA ASP A 149 -20.11 -4.45 -10.62
C ASP A 149 -19.08 -4.17 -11.71
N LYS A 150 -18.29 -3.09 -11.58
CA LYS A 150 -17.31 -2.62 -12.56
C LYS A 150 -15.86 -2.77 -12.11
N VAL A 151 -15.62 -2.63 -10.81
CA VAL A 151 -14.27 -2.71 -10.22
C VAL A 151 -14.29 -3.55 -8.96
N THR A 152 -13.34 -4.48 -8.87
CA THR A 152 -13.09 -5.23 -7.65
C THR A 152 -12.10 -4.46 -6.79
N ILE A 153 -12.47 -4.15 -5.55
CA ILE A 153 -11.56 -3.57 -4.57
C ILE A 153 -10.91 -4.70 -3.78
N ALA A 154 -9.58 -4.75 -3.83
CA ALA A 154 -8.77 -5.72 -3.11
C ALA A 154 -7.84 -5.02 -2.13
N LYS A 155 -7.51 -5.66 -1.02
CA LYS A 155 -6.57 -5.16 -0.01
C LYS A 155 -5.49 -6.19 0.28
N VAL A 156 -4.26 -5.72 0.44
CA VAL A 156 -3.09 -6.53 0.76
C VAL A 156 -2.38 -5.92 1.97
N ASN A 157 -2.34 -6.65 3.08
CA ASN A 157 -1.54 -6.25 4.23
C ASN A 157 -0.06 -6.52 3.93
N THR A 158 0.76 -5.48 3.84
CA THR A 158 2.17 -5.59 3.45
C THR A 158 3.06 -6.25 4.51
N ASP A 159 2.65 -6.25 5.79
CA ASP A 159 3.41 -6.90 6.85
C ASP A 159 3.31 -8.43 6.75
N GLU A 160 2.13 -8.92 6.37
CA GLU A 160 1.78 -10.33 6.27
C GLU A 160 2.11 -10.91 4.89
N ASN A 161 2.06 -10.07 3.85
CA ASN A 161 2.23 -10.45 2.45
C ASN A 161 3.45 -9.73 1.85
N GLN A 162 4.62 -10.05 2.39
CA GLN A 162 5.87 -9.39 2.03
C GLN A 162 6.36 -9.77 0.63
N ALA A 163 6.00 -10.96 0.14
CA ALA A 163 6.45 -11.42 -1.17
C ALA A 163 5.82 -10.59 -2.29
N VAL A 164 4.50 -10.40 -2.24
CA VAL A 164 3.80 -9.55 -3.22
C VAL A 164 4.20 -8.08 -3.06
N ALA A 165 4.32 -7.58 -1.83
CA ALA A 165 4.76 -6.21 -1.58
C ALA A 165 6.15 -5.95 -2.18
N SER A 166 7.09 -6.87 -2.00
CA SER A 166 8.44 -6.79 -2.58
C SER A 166 8.41 -6.91 -4.10
N LYS A 167 7.65 -7.87 -4.64
CA LYS A 167 7.50 -8.10 -6.10
C LYS A 167 7.01 -6.84 -6.82
N HIS A 168 6.07 -6.12 -6.22
CA HIS A 168 5.49 -4.91 -6.80
C HIS A 168 6.22 -3.62 -6.40
N GLY A 169 7.30 -3.72 -5.62
CA GLY A 169 8.14 -2.57 -5.24
C GLY A 169 7.41 -1.59 -4.31
N ILE A 170 6.64 -2.09 -3.35
CA ILE A 170 5.93 -1.26 -2.38
C ILE A 170 6.94 -0.68 -1.37
N MET A 171 7.30 0.60 -1.57
CA MET A 171 8.22 1.33 -0.70
C MET A 171 7.53 2.19 0.35
N SER A 172 6.24 2.48 0.16
CA SER A 172 5.43 3.32 1.04
C SER A 172 3.96 2.89 0.96
N ILE A 173 3.26 3.02 2.08
CA ILE A 173 1.83 2.77 2.17
C ILE A 173 1.07 4.04 2.62
N PRO A 174 -0.18 4.25 2.18
CA PRO A 174 -0.89 3.40 1.23
C PRO A 174 -0.33 3.56 -0.19
N THR A 175 -0.30 2.45 -0.93
CA THR A 175 -0.08 2.46 -2.39
C THR A 175 -1.22 1.69 -3.00
N MET A 176 -1.89 2.27 -3.98
CA MET A 176 -2.96 1.62 -4.72
C MET A 176 -2.49 1.32 -6.14
N MET A 177 -2.66 0.08 -6.60
CA MET A 177 -2.33 -0.32 -7.97
C MET A 177 -3.57 -0.78 -8.70
N LEU A 178 -3.74 -0.28 -9.92
CA LEU A 178 -4.85 -0.65 -10.79
C LEU A 178 -4.38 -1.71 -11.79
N PHE A 179 -5.10 -2.82 -11.82
CA PHE A 179 -4.89 -3.92 -12.74
C PHE A 179 -6.09 -4.07 -13.65
N LYS A 180 -5.83 -4.38 -14.93
CA LYS A 180 -6.85 -4.72 -15.91
C LYS A 180 -6.40 -5.96 -16.65
N ASP A 181 -7.27 -6.98 -16.68
CA ASP A 181 -7.00 -8.26 -17.33
C ASP A 181 -5.64 -8.88 -16.88
N GLY A 182 -5.33 -8.78 -15.58
CA GLY A 182 -4.07 -9.26 -14.99
C GLY A 182 -2.84 -8.35 -15.16
N GLU A 183 -2.93 -7.26 -15.94
CA GLU A 183 -1.82 -6.34 -16.19
C GLU A 183 -1.93 -5.06 -15.36
N LYS A 184 -0.81 -4.58 -14.81
CA LYS A 184 -0.77 -3.30 -14.09
C LYS A 184 -0.87 -2.13 -15.08
N ILE A 185 -1.91 -1.31 -14.93
CA ILE A 185 -2.18 -0.18 -15.83
C ILE A 185 -1.99 1.20 -15.17
N ASP A 186 -2.10 1.29 -13.84
CA ASP A 186 -1.86 2.55 -13.11
C ASP A 186 -1.37 2.29 -11.68
N GLN A 187 -0.79 3.31 -11.05
CA GLN A 187 -0.34 3.30 -9.68
C GLN A 187 -0.52 4.68 -9.03
N MET A 188 -1.07 4.66 -7.82
CA MET A 188 -1.29 5.83 -6.98
C MET A 188 -0.57 5.62 -5.65
N VAL A 189 0.18 6.61 -5.19
CA VAL A 189 0.94 6.54 -3.94
C VAL A 189 0.43 7.61 -2.99
N GLY A 190 0.18 7.22 -1.74
CA GLY A 190 -0.33 8.08 -0.69
C GLY A 190 -1.86 8.07 -0.56
N ALA A 191 -2.35 8.77 0.46
CA ALA A 191 -3.78 8.87 0.72
C ALA A 191 -4.41 9.87 -0.24
N LEU A 192 -5.30 9.39 -1.11
CA LEU A 192 -6.01 10.21 -2.08
C LEU A 192 -7.51 10.25 -1.75
N PRO A 193 -8.20 11.39 -1.99
CA PRO A 193 -9.65 11.48 -1.85
C PRO A 193 -10.37 10.75 -2.99
N LYS A 194 -11.64 10.38 -2.76
CA LYS A 194 -12.49 9.66 -3.73
C LYS A 194 -12.42 10.19 -5.17
N PRO A 195 -12.54 11.51 -5.43
CA PRO A 195 -12.56 12.02 -6.81
C PRO A 195 -11.26 11.73 -7.58
N GLN A 196 -10.12 11.69 -6.90
CA GLN A 196 -8.84 11.42 -7.54
C GLN A 196 -8.68 9.93 -7.87
N ILE A 197 -9.16 9.05 -6.99
CA ILE A 197 -9.19 7.60 -7.24
C ILE A 197 -10.16 7.32 -8.40
N MET A 198 -11.35 7.91 -8.38
CA MET A 198 -12.34 7.76 -9.45
C MET A 198 -11.84 8.27 -10.80
N ALA A 199 -11.11 9.39 -10.85
CA ALA A 199 -10.51 9.88 -12.08
C ALA A 199 -9.52 8.89 -12.73
N LYS A 200 -8.92 7.98 -11.94
CA LYS A 200 -8.11 6.88 -12.47
C LYS A 200 -8.93 5.66 -12.88
N LEU A 201 -10.07 5.42 -12.25
CA LEU A 201 -10.93 4.26 -12.53
C LEU A 201 -11.86 4.47 -13.75
N GLU A 202 -12.47 5.65 -13.86
CA GLU A 202 -13.48 5.97 -14.87
C GLU A 202 -13.06 5.68 -16.33
N PRO A 203 -11.80 5.93 -16.75
CA PRO A 203 -11.37 5.61 -18.11
C PRO A 203 -11.34 4.11 -18.44
N HIS A 204 -11.49 3.23 -17.44
CA HIS A 204 -11.31 1.80 -17.58
C HIS A 204 -12.57 0.95 -17.37
N PHE A 205 -13.67 1.57 -16.95
CA PHE A 205 -15.00 0.95 -16.83
C PHE A 205 -15.51 0.36 -18.15
#